data_AF-A0A957K1S7-F1
#
_entry.id   AF-A0A957K1S7-F1
#
_cell.length_a   1.000
_cell.length_b   1.000
_cell.length_c   1.000
_cell.angle_alpha   90.00
_cell.angle_beta   90.00
_cell.angle_gamma   90.00
#
_symmetry.space_group_name_H-M   'P 1'
#
loop_
_entity.id
_entity.type
_entity.pdbx_description
1 polymer ?
#
loop_
_entity_poly.entity_id
_entity_poly.type
_entity_poly.pdbx_seq_one_letter_code
_entity_poly.pdbx_strand_id
1 'polypeptide(L)'
;MKKLVTHCEEYGRLSRRSFLSGSLVSASAFILGNAIVSLPSWLPRVSLADPHVGPRGDTLVVVFLRGGADGLNIIVPHGDDEYYRRRPTIGIPRPDQAGADGALDLDGFFGLHPTLAPLLEIYQAGDLGIVHATGSPDETRSHFEAQDLMERGASEGGNYSGWLARHLTSLDTGNGSALRAIGVGDMLPAALTGAISGTALKSIAEYHLEGRDERIGEMQALLAAFYNEKDD
;
A
#
# COMPACT_ATOMS: atom_id res chain seq x y z
N MET A 1 63.18 -41.54 -5.10
CA MET A 1 63.62 -40.13 -5.30
C MET A 1 63.45 -39.84 -6.79
N LYS A 2 62.56 -38.98 -7.28
CA LYS A 2 62.28 -37.57 -6.94
C LYS A 2 60.77 -37.29 -7.05
N LYS A 3 60.24 -36.51 -6.11
CA LYS A 3 58.94 -35.83 -6.22
C LYS A 3 59.05 -34.74 -7.29
N LEU A 4 58.04 -34.60 -8.15
CA LEU A 4 57.83 -33.40 -8.96
C LEU A 4 56.50 -32.77 -8.55
N VAL A 5 56.64 -31.52 -8.17
CA VAL A 5 55.75 -30.61 -7.46
C VAL A 5 54.46 -30.34 -8.24
N THR A 6 53.31 -30.45 -7.57
CA THR A 6 52.03 -29.85 -7.98
C THR A 6 52.15 -28.33 -7.93
N HIS A 7 52.05 -27.67 -9.08
CA HIS A 7 51.93 -26.20 -9.14
C HIS A 7 50.48 -25.80 -8.87
N CYS A 8 50.27 -24.86 -7.94
CA CYS A 8 48.98 -24.23 -7.67
C CYS A 8 48.36 -23.58 -8.92
N GLU A 9 47.10 -23.88 -9.21
CA GLU A 9 46.25 -23.17 -10.21
C GLU A 9 45.87 -21.73 -9.80
N GLU A 10 46.37 -21.24 -8.65
CA GLU A 10 45.95 -19.97 -8.06
C GLU A 10 46.52 -18.74 -8.79
N TYR A 11 47.58 -18.90 -9.60
CA TYR A 11 48.20 -17.78 -10.33
C TYR A 11 47.66 -17.56 -11.76
N GLY A 12 46.63 -18.28 -12.18
CA GLY A 12 46.07 -18.18 -13.54
C GLY A 12 45.09 -17.02 -13.80
N ARG A 13 44.76 -16.19 -12.79
CA ARG A 13 43.61 -15.24 -12.89
C ARG A 13 43.91 -13.76 -12.65
N LEU A 14 45.17 -13.34 -12.67
CA LEU A 14 45.51 -11.91 -12.61
C LEU A 14 46.33 -11.51 -13.84
N SER A 15 45.65 -11.26 -14.95
CA SER A 15 46.28 -10.62 -16.11
C SER A 15 46.20 -9.09 -15.97
N ARG A 16 47.18 -8.37 -16.53
CA ARG A 16 47.16 -6.89 -16.64
C ARG A 16 45.85 -6.37 -17.27
N ARG A 17 45.25 -7.14 -18.18
CA ARG A 17 43.94 -6.80 -18.79
C ARG A 17 42.82 -6.92 -17.76
N SER A 18 42.80 -7.99 -16.97
CA SER A 18 41.82 -8.20 -15.89
C SER A 18 41.89 -7.12 -14.80
N PHE A 19 43.09 -6.63 -14.49
CA PHE A 19 43.29 -5.52 -13.54
C PHE A 19 42.84 -4.17 -14.10
N LEU A 20 43.16 -3.85 -15.37
CA LEU A 20 42.71 -2.60 -16.01
C LEU A 20 41.19 -2.60 -16.27
N SER A 21 40.61 -3.74 -16.67
CA SER A 21 39.16 -3.87 -16.80
C SER A 21 38.45 -3.83 -15.45
N GLY A 22 39.04 -4.41 -14.39
CA GLY A 22 38.49 -4.32 -13.03
C GLY A 22 38.57 -2.91 -12.44
N SER A 23 39.66 -2.18 -12.69
CA SER A 23 39.87 -0.81 -12.18
C SER A 23 38.93 0.21 -12.82
N LEU A 24 38.57 0.04 -14.10
CA LEU A 24 37.60 0.90 -14.78
C LEU A 24 36.16 0.68 -14.28
N VAL A 25 35.80 -0.56 -13.90
CA VAL A 25 34.50 -0.88 -13.30
C VAL A 25 34.40 -0.34 -11.86
N SER A 26 35.49 -0.39 -11.08
CA SER A 26 35.51 0.20 -9.73
C SER A 26 35.49 1.74 -9.74
N ALA A 27 36.13 2.39 -10.72
CA ALA A 27 36.12 3.85 -10.86
C ALA A 27 34.75 4.38 -11.34
N SER A 28 34.08 3.66 -12.23
CA SER A 28 32.72 4.02 -12.68
C SER A 28 31.66 3.77 -11.60
N ALA A 29 31.84 2.76 -10.74
CA ALA A 29 30.95 2.56 -9.58
C ALA A 29 31.08 3.67 -8.51
N PHE A 30 32.28 4.20 -8.26
CA PHE A 30 32.48 5.31 -7.33
C PHE A 30 32.02 6.66 -7.89
N ILE A 31 32.11 6.87 -9.22
CA ILE A 31 31.66 8.10 -9.88
C ILE A 31 30.13 8.08 -10.08
N LEU A 32 29.50 6.97 -10.47
CA LEU A 32 28.04 6.92 -10.62
C LEU A 32 27.28 6.75 -9.30
N GLY A 33 27.84 6.06 -8.30
CA GLY A 33 27.17 5.84 -7.02
C GLY A 33 27.00 7.13 -6.18
N ASN A 34 27.90 8.10 -6.33
CA ASN A 34 27.83 9.40 -5.63
C ASN A 34 27.44 10.60 -6.53
N ALA A 35 27.49 10.47 -7.86
CA ALA A 35 27.08 11.58 -8.75
C ALA A 35 25.57 11.85 -8.69
N ILE A 36 24.74 10.85 -8.41
CA ILE A 36 23.29 11.05 -8.22
C ILE A 36 23.01 11.93 -6.99
N VAL A 37 23.89 11.91 -5.98
CA VAL A 37 23.78 12.71 -4.76
C VAL A 37 24.30 14.16 -4.95
N SER A 38 25.07 14.43 -6.00
CA SER A 38 25.78 15.71 -6.19
C SER A 38 25.21 16.63 -7.27
N LEU A 39 24.13 16.26 -7.95
CA LEU A 39 23.48 17.15 -8.92
C LEU A 39 22.80 18.32 -8.20
N PRO A 40 23.01 19.57 -8.63
CA PRO A 40 22.25 20.73 -8.14
C PRO A 40 20.74 20.48 -8.16
N SER A 41 20.01 20.95 -7.15
CA SER A 41 18.56 20.74 -6.98
C SER A 41 17.71 21.23 -8.16
N TRP A 42 18.25 22.10 -9.01
CA TRP A 42 17.56 22.60 -10.19
C TRP A 42 17.57 21.63 -11.37
N LEU A 43 18.49 20.66 -11.45
CA LEU A 43 18.57 19.70 -12.55
C LEU A 43 17.52 18.58 -12.40
N PRO A 44 16.89 18.12 -13.52
CA PRO A 44 15.99 16.98 -13.49
C PRO A 44 16.70 15.74 -12.95
N ARG A 45 16.19 15.17 -11.86
CA ARG A 45 16.65 13.88 -11.33
C ARG A 45 15.70 12.80 -11.82
N VAL A 46 16.21 11.93 -12.68
CA VAL A 46 15.49 10.71 -13.06
C VAL A 46 15.86 9.65 -12.04
N SER A 47 14.89 9.21 -11.24
CA SER A 47 15.03 8.05 -10.37
C SER A 47 14.37 6.86 -11.05
N LEU A 48 15.15 5.84 -11.39
CA LEU A 48 14.61 4.58 -11.86
C LEU A 48 14.33 3.69 -10.65
N ALA A 49 13.24 2.92 -10.71
CA ALA A 49 13.03 1.86 -9.75
C ALA A 49 14.15 0.83 -9.91
N ASP A 50 14.80 0.45 -8.81
CA ASP A 50 15.76 -0.64 -8.82
C ASP A 50 15.00 -1.93 -9.17
N PRO A 51 15.28 -2.57 -10.32
CA PRO A 51 14.57 -3.78 -10.75
C PRO A 51 14.79 -4.97 -9.79
N HIS A 52 15.75 -4.87 -8.87
CA HIS A 52 16.06 -5.87 -7.86
C HIS A 52 15.44 -5.58 -6.48
N VAL A 53 14.81 -4.41 -6.31
CA VAL A 53 14.09 -4.04 -5.09
C VAL A 53 12.59 -4.04 -5.39
N GLY A 54 11.97 -5.19 -5.17
CA GLY A 54 10.50 -5.31 -5.20
C GLY A 54 9.84 -4.54 -4.03
N PRO A 55 8.51 -4.35 -4.08
CA PRO A 55 7.76 -3.83 -2.96
C PRO A 55 8.10 -4.63 -1.69
N ARG A 56 8.44 -3.95 -0.60
CA ARG A 56 8.67 -4.59 0.69
C ARG A 56 7.32 -4.81 1.37
N GLY A 57 7.03 -6.06 1.75
CA GLY A 57 5.82 -6.44 2.49
C GLY A 57 4.63 -6.79 1.61
N ASP A 58 3.50 -7.01 2.25
CA ASP A 58 2.25 -7.41 1.61
C ASP A 58 1.43 -6.20 1.11
N THR A 59 0.58 -6.43 0.11
CA THR A 59 -0.37 -5.42 -0.34
C THR A 59 -1.55 -5.35 0.61
N LEU A 60 -1.71 -4.21 1.30
CA LEU A 60 -2.87 -3.95 2.13
C LEU A 60 -3.98 -3.26 1.33
N VAL A 61 -5.18 -3.86 1.32
CA VAL A 61 -6.39 -3.24 0.80
C VAL A 61 -7.31 -2.89 1.97
N VAL A 62 -7.64 -1.61 2.13
CA VAL A 62 -8.56 -1.13 3.16
C VAL A 62 -9.87 -0.67 2.51
N VAL A 63 -10.96 -1.35 2.83
CA VAL A 63 -12.31 -0.97 2.40
C VAL A 63 -13.02 -0.30 3.56
N PHE A 64 -13.27 1.00 3.44
CA PHE A 64 -14.00 1.75 4.45
C PHE A 64 -15.43 2.03 3.99
N LEU A 65 -16.40 1.36 4.64
CA LEU A 65 -17.83 1.47 4.34
C LEU A 65 -18.42 2.72 5.01
N ARG A 66 -18.23 3.88 4.36
CA ARG A 66 -18.82 5.16 4.80
C ARG A 66 -20.36 5.11 4.74
N GLY A 67 -21.01 5.89 5.60
CA GLY A 67 -22.47 6.01 5.63
C GLY A 67 -23.19 5.09 6.63
N GLY A 68 -22.44 4.32 7.43
CA GLY A 68 -22.99 3.52 8.53
C GLY A 68 -23.36 2.11 8.12
N ALA A 69 -22.34 1.26 7.94
CA ALA A 69 -22.55 -0.17 7.75
C ALA A 69 -23.16 -0.82 9.01
N ASP A 70 -24.22 -1.58 8.84
CA ASP A 70 -24.84 -2.34 9.93
C ASP A 70 -24.04 -3.63 10.22
N GLY A 71 -23.01 -3.51 11.06
CA GLY A 71 -22.16 -4.64 11.43
C GLY A 71 -22.91 -5.84 12.00
N LEU A 72 -24.05 -5.59 12.70
CA LEU A 72 -24.88 -6.66 13.29
C LEU A 72 -25.74 -7.39 12.26
N ASN A 73 -26.00 -6.79 11.11
CA ASN A 73 -26.63 -7.49 9.98
C ASN A 73 -25.60 -8.05 9.00
N ILE A 74 -24.37 -7.53 8.97
CA ILE A 74 -23.26 -8.12 8.21
C ILE A 74 -22.87 -9.46 8.82
N ILE A 75 -22.54 -9.46 10.12
CA ILE A 75 -22.28 -10.66 10.91
C ILE A 75 -23.33 -10.76 12.02
N VAL A 76 -24.33 -11.58 11.76
CA VAL A 76 -25.54 -11.78 12.54
C VAL A 76 -25.25 -12.65 13.76
N PRO A 77 -25.40 -12.16 15.00
CA PRO A 77 -25.36 -13.00 16.20
C PRO A 77 -26.67 -13.79 16.34
N HIS A 78 -26.93 -14.73 15.43
CA HIS A 78 -28.19 -15.47 15.36
C HIS A 78 -28.46 -16.34 16.58
N GLY A 79 -27.44 -16.66 17.38
CA GLY A 79 -27.57 -17.32 18.68
C GLY A 79 -28.08 -16.41 19.81
N ASP A 80 -28.15 -15.09 19.61
CA ASP A 80 -28.57 -14.12 20.63
C ASP A 80 -30.02 -13.67 20.44
N ASP A 81 -30.90 -14.02 21.39
CA ASP A 81 -32.30 -13.59 21.40
C ASP A 81 -32.48 -12.07 21.53
N GLU A 82 -31.52 -11.34 22.12
CA GLU A 82 -31.58 -9.87 22.17
C GLU A 82 -31.50 -9.24 20.78
N TYR A 83 -30.73 -9.82 19.86
CA TYR A 83 -30.64 -9.32 18.50
C TYR A 83 -32.03 -9.23 17.86
N TYR A 84 -32.80 -10.31 17.96
CA TYR A 84 -34.16 -10.37 17.42
C TYR A 84 -35.14 -9.46 18.17
N ARG A 85 -35.04 -9.40 19.51
CA ARG A 85 -35.91 -8.50 20.31
C ARG A 85 -35.66 -7.03 20.02
N ARG A 86 -34.41 -6.64 19.73
CA ARG A 86 -34.04 -5.25 19.41
C ARG A 86 -34.19 -4.90 17.94
N ARG A 87 -34.32 -5.88 17.06
CA ARG A 87 -34.43 -5.69 15.60
C ARG A 87 -35.65 -6.41 15.01
N PRO A 88 -36.87 -6.19 15.52
CA PRO A 88 -38.05 -6.95 15.11
C PRO A 88 -38.41 -6.78 13.62
N THR A 89 -37.96 -5.69 12.97
CA THR A 89 -38.28 -5.38 11.57
C THR A 89 -37.11 -5.56 10.60
N ILE A 90 -35.88 -5.59 11.11
CA ILE A 90 -34.65 -5.60 10.28
C ILE A 90 -33.72 -6.77 10.60
N GLY A 91 -34.05 -7.60 11.59
CA GLY A 91 -33.24 -8.75 11.96
C GLY A 91 -33.23 -9.80 10.86
N ILE A 92 -32.06 -10.35 10.57
CA ILE A 92 -31.89 -11.44 9.62
C ILE A 92 -32.33 -12.75 10.29
N PRO A 93 -33.23 -13.54 9.67
CA PRO A 93 -33.73 -14.78 10.25
C PRO A 93 -32.61 -15.77 10.59
N ARG A 94 -32.87 -16.66 11.55
CA ARG A 94 -31.93 -17.73 11.89
C ARG A 94 -31.71 -18.67 10.68
N PRO A 95 -30.57 -19.38 10.61
CA PRO A 95 -30.24 -20.26 9.48
C PRO A 95 -31.35 -21.27 9.12
N ASP A 96 -32.09 -21.76 10.10
CA ASP A 96 -33.15 -22.77 9.95
C ASP A 96 -34.54 -22.20 9.67
N GLN A 97 -34.73 -20.87 9.74
CA GLN A 97 -36.06 -20.24 9.76
C GLN A 97 -36.53 -19.70 8.41
N ALA A 98 -35.63 -19.41 7.46
CA ALA A 98 -35.99 -18.71 6.22
C ALA A 98 -35.30 -19.24 4.96
N GLY A 99 -34.73 -20.44 5.00
CA GLY A 99 -34.03 -21.03 3.85
C GLY A 99 -32.92 -20.12 3.32
N ALA A 100 -33.01 -19.71 2.06
CA ALA A 100 -31.99 -18.86 1.41
C ALA A 100 -31.90 -17.43 1.98
N ASP A 101 -32.93 -16.96 2.68
CA ASP A 101 -32.96 -15.62 3.29
C ASP A 101 -32.48 -15.62 4.75
N GLY A 102 -32.13 -16.80 5.29
CA GLY A 102 -31.57 -16.94 6.64
C GLY A 102 -30.09 -16.55 6.69
N ALA A 103 -29.61 -16.22 7.89
CA ALA A 103 -28.18 -16.07 8.13
C ALA A 103 -27.44 -17.37 7.78
N LEU A 104 -26.25 -17.25 7.20
CA LEU A 104 -25.39 -18.38 6.89
C LEU A 104 -24.55 -18.70 8.13
N ASP A 105 -24.81 -19.82 8.78
CA ASP A 105 -24.13 -20.18 10.02
C ASP A 105 -22.60 -20.26 9.85
N LEU A 106 -21.86 -19.61 10.75
CA LEU A 106 -20.40 -19.60 10.77
C LEU A 106 -19.87 -20.56 11.84
N ASP A 107 -20.43 -20.52 13.06
CA ASP A 107 -19.88 -21.23 14.23
C ASP A 107 -20.96 -21.72 15.22
N GLY A 108 -22.23 -21.70 14.85
CA GLY A 108 -23.36 -22.06 15.70
C GLY A 108 -23.90 -20.91 16.55
N PHE A 109 -23.26 -19.73 16.55
CA PHE A 109 -23.73 -18.53 17.24
C PHE A 109 -23.78 -17.30 16.33
N PHE A 110 -22.74 -17.10 15.52
CA PHE A 110 -22.67 -16.07 14.50
C PHE A 110 -22.99 -16.64 13.12
N GLY A 111 -23.50 -15.75 12.27
CA GLY A 111 -23.85 -16.06 10.90
C GLY A 111 -23.52 -14.89 9.99
N LEU A 112 -23.30 -15.16 8.71
CA LEU A 112 -23.07 -14.15 7.70
C LEU A 112 -24.40 -13.77 7.03
N HIS A 113 -24.57 -12.50 6.65
CA HIS A 113 -25.72 -12.09 5.85
C HIS A 113 -25.84 -12.96 4.58
N PRO A 114 -27.05 -13.41 4.17
CA PRO A 114 -27.21 -14.30 3.00
C PRO A 114 -26.63 -13.71 1.70
N THR A 115 -26.73 -12.39 1.49
CA THR A 115 -26.15 -11.72 0.31
C THR A 115 -24.62 -11.69 0.30
N LEU A 116 -23.98 -11.99 1.43
CA LEU A 116 -22.53 -12.11 1.56
C LEU A 116 -22.04 -13.56 1.41
N ALA A 117 -22.89 -14.49 0.96
CA ALA A 117 -22.53 -15.89 0.69
C ALA A 117 -21.17 -16.11 0.02
N PRO A 118 -20.70 -15.29 -0.96
CA PRO A 118 -19.38 -15.47 -1.54
C PRO A 118 -18.20 -15.39 -0.56
N LEU A 119 -18.37 -14.78 0.62
CA LEU A 119 -17.32 -14.70 1.64
C LEU A 119 -17.27 -15.95 2.54
N LEU A 120 -18.30 -16.81 2.50
CA LEU A 120 -18.37 -17.99 3.36
C LEU A 120 -17.24 -18.99 3.05
N GLU A 121 -16.90 -19.18 1.77
CA GLU A 121 -15.81 -20.07 1.36
C GLU A 121 -14.45 -19.58 1.91
N ILE A 122 -14.22 -18.27 1.87
CA ILE A 122 -13.00 -17.63 2.38
C ILE A 122 -12.91 -17.77 3.90
N TYR A 123 -14.04 -17.64 4.60
CA TYR A 123 -14.12 -17.89 6.03
C TYR A 123 -13.81 -19.34 6.38
N GLN A 124 -14.44 -20.30 5.68
CA GLN A 124 -14.22 -21.73 5.91
C GLN A 124 -12.80 -22.18 5.60
N ALA A 125 -12.12 -21.51 4.64
CA ALA A 125 -10.72 -21.73 4.35
C ALA A 125 -9.77 -21.21 5.46
N GLY A 126 -10.26 -20.38 6.38
CA GLY A 126 -9.46 -19.74 7.44
C GLY A 126 -8.79 -18.43 7.00
N ASP A 127 -9.13 -17.92 5.81
CA ASP A 127 -8.52 -16.72 5.21
C ASP A 127 -9.30 -15.42 5.51
N LEU A 128 -10.45 -15.52 6.19
CA LEU A 128 -11.25 -14.38 6.66
C LEU A 128 -11.40 -14.41 8.18
N GLY A 129 -10.87 -13.38 8.84
CA GLY A 129 -11.08 -13.12 10.26
C GLY A 129 -12.15 -12.04 10.49
N ILE A 130 -13.04 -12.27 11.46
CA ILE A 130 -14.05 -11.32 11.89
C ILE A 130 -13.72 -10.90 13.33
N VAL A 131 -13.70 -9.59 13.59
CA VAL A 131 -13.48 -9.06 14.94
C VAL A 131 -14.71 -8.27 15.36
N HIS A 132 -15.33 -8.70 16.45
CA HIS A 132 -16.52 -8.08 17.01
C HIS A 132 -16.19 -7.13 18.15
N ALA A 133 -17.17 -6.31 18.54
CA ALA A 133 -17.07 -5.36 19.65
C ALA A 133 -15.89 -4.37 19.50
N THR A 134 -15.51 -4.08 18.25
CA THR A 134 -14.55 -3.03 17.91
C THR A 134 -15.30 -1.82 17.35
N GLY A 135 -14.97 -0.63 17.83
CA GLY A 135 -15.59 0.60 17.37
C GLY A 135 -14.88 1.83 17.90
N SER A 136 -15.33 2.99 17.44
CA SER A 136 -14.89 4.27 17.99
C SER A 136 -15.43 4.42 19.42
N PRO A 137 -14.63 4.94 20.38
CA PRO A 137 -15.13 5.34 21.69
C PRO A 137 -15.96 6.64 21.64
N ASP A 138 -16.14 7.23 20.46
CA ASP A 138 -16.93 8.44 20.24
C ASP A 138 -18.43 8.25 20.56
N GLU A 139 -18.93 9.07 21.47
CA GLU A 139 -20.33 9.07 21.90
C GLU A 139 -21.16 10.21 21.28
N THR A 140 -20.54 11.06 20.45
CA THR A 140 -21.19 12.28 19.89
C THR A 140 -22.37 11.97 18.96
N ARG A 141 -22.50 10.72 18.50
CA ARG A 141 -23.46 10.26 17.49
C ARG A 141 -23.31 10.99 16.14
N SER A 142 -22.19 11.67 15.93
CA SER A 142 -21.89 12.38 14.68
C SER A 142 -21.24 11.42 13.70
N HIS A 143 -21.92 11.13 12.58
CA HIS A 143 -21.33 10.32 11.52
C HIS A 143 -20.05 10.94 10.94
N PHE A 144 -19.99 12.28 10.85
CA PHE A 144 -18.81 12.98 10.33
C PHE A 144 -17.61 12.85 11.27
N GLU A 145 -17.85 12.97 12.58
CA GLU A 145 -16.81 12.89 13.60
C GLU A 145 -16.30 11.46 13.75
N ALA A 146 -17.21 10.48 13.86
CA ALA A 146 -16.84 9.06 13.88
C ALA A 146 -16.04 8.65 12.63
N GLN A 147 -16.44 9.14 11.46
CA GLN A 147 -15.70 8.89 10.21
C GLN A 147 -14.29 9.50 10.28
N ASP A 148 -14.18 10.76 10.69
CA ASP A 148 -12.90 11.47 10.78
C ASP A 148 -11.94 10.78 11.77
N LEU A 149 -12.44 10.35 12.93
CA LEU A 149 -11.69 9.58 13.93
C LEU A 149 -11.20 8.23 13.38
N MET A 150 -12.04 7.50 12.64
CA MET A 150 -11.64 6.25 11.98
C MET A 150 -10.57 6.48 10.90
N GLU A 151 -10.71 7.53 10.08
CA GLU A 151 -9.72 7.87 9.05
C GLU A 151 -8.38 8.33 9.67
N ARG A 152 -8.43 9.01 10.81
CA ARG A 152 -7.22 9.41 11.56
C ARG A 152 -6.66 8.29 12.42
N GLY A 153 -7.43 7.25 12.71
CA GLY A 153 -7.08 6.20 13.68
C GLY A 153 -6.86 6.80 15.06
N ALA A 154 -7.79 7.63 15.53
CA ALA A 154 -7.72 8.35 16.81
C ALA A 154 -8.93 8.02 17.70
N SER A 155 -8.75 8.12 19.02
CA SER A 155 -9.80 7.87 20.01
C SER A 155 -10.56 9.13 20.43
N GLU A 156 -10.04 10.31 20.12
CA GLU A 156 -10.64 11.59 20.46
C GLU A 156 -10.30 12.65 19.40
N GLY A 157 -11.07 13.73 19.37
CA GLY A 157 -10.85 14.84 18.46
C GLY A 157 -9.48 15.50 18.66
N GLY A 158 -8.89 15.99 17.57
CA GLY A 158 -7.58 16.65 17.61
C GLY A 158 -6.93 16.73 16.24
N ASN A 159 -5.80 17.41 16.16
CA ASN A 159 -5.02 17.57 14.93
C ASN A 159 -4.15 16.34 14.67
N TYR A 160 -4.78 15.18 14.49
CA TYR A 160 -4.09 13.94 14.10
C TYR A 160 -3.97 13.86 12.59
N SER A 161 -2.84 13.38 12.08
CA SER A 161 -2.72 12.98 10.68
C SER A 161 -3.57 11.74 10.37
N GLY A 162 -3.71 11.39 9.09
CA GLY A 162 -4.33 10.13 8.69
C GLY A 162 -3.49 8.92 9.10
N TRP A 163 -4.13 7.80 9.48
CA TRP A 163 -3.38 6.63 9.95
C TRP A 163 -2.62 5.92 8.82
N LEU A 164 -3.15 5.90 7.59
CA LEU A 164 -2.44 5.38 6.42
C LEU A 164 -1.22 6.26 6.08
N ALA A 165 -1.36 7.59 6.20
CA ALA A 165 -0.24 8.51 6.08
C ALA A 165 0.87 8.19 7.09
N ARG A 166 0.52 7.96 8.36
CA ARG A 166 1.49 7.54 9.39
C ARG A 166 2.11 6.17 9.10
N HIS A 167 1.31 5.22 8.61
CA HIS A 167 1.83 3.92 8.21
C HIS A 167 2.87 4.05 7.09
N LEU A 168 2.58 4.84 6.06
CA LEU A 168 3.54 5.15 5.01
C LEU A 168 4.80 5.81 5.60
N THR A 169 4.69 6.76 6.53
CA THR A 169 5.87 7.30 7.23
C THR A 169 6.68 6.19 7.93
N SER A 170 6.02 5.25 8.61
CA SER A 170 6.68 4.15 9.34
C SER A 170 7.43 3.15 8.47
N LEU A 171 7.09 3.02 7.18
CA LEU A 171 7.83 2.17 6.25
C LEU A 171 9.25 2.69 5.95
N ASP A 172 9.51 3.97 6.24
CA ASP A 172 10.81 4.65 6.10
C ASP A 172 11.58 4.25 4.84
N THR A 173 10.92 4.35 3.69
CA THR A 173 11.52 3.91 2.42
C THR A 173 12.55 4.90 1.86
N GLY A 174 12.85 5.99 2.58
CA GLY A 174 13.66 7.11 2.07
C GLY A 174 13.02 7.88 0.91
N ASN A 175 11.80 7.52 0.50
CA ASN A 175 11.09 8.15 -0.61
C ASN A 175 10.20 9.30 -0.10
N GLY A 176 10.63 10.53 -0.35
CA GLY A 176 9.86 11.75 -0.04
C GLY A 176 8.94 12.24 -1.16
N SER A 177 8.75 11.48 -2.23
CA SER A 177 7.92 11.88 -3.38
C SER A 177 6.45 12.06 -2.98
N ALA A 178 5.82 13.13 -3.50
CA ALA A 178 4.37 13.34 -3.35
C ALA A 178 3.52 12.27 -4.06
N LEU A 179 4.12 11.48 -4.95
CA LEU A 179 3.50 10.32 -5.61
C LEU A 179 3.52 9.05 -4.76
N ARG A 180 4.12 9.11 -3.56
CA ARG A 180 4.12 7.99 -2.60
C ARG A 180 2.72 7.73 -2.01
N ALA A 181 1.87 8.74 -1.99
CA ALA A 181 0.46 8.60 -1.68
C ALA A 181 -0.36 9.30 -2.74
N ILE A 182 -1.27 8.56 -3.36
CA ILE A 182 -2.15 9.06 -4.39
C ILE A 182 -3.58 8.83 -3.94
N GLY A 183 -4.39 9.89 -3.94
CA GLY A 183 -5.83 9.80 -3.79
C GLY A 183 -6.50 10.12 -5.11
N VAL A 184 -7.47 9.29 -5.51
CA VAL A 184 -8.26 9.55 -6.71
C VAL A 184 -9.46 10.41 -6.33
N GLY A 185 -9.57 11.60 -6.91
CA GLY A 185 -10.64 12.57 -6.65
C GLY A 185 -10.16 14.01 -6.49
N ASP A 186 -11.06 14.89 -6.02
CA ASP A 186 -10.76 16.31 -5.79
C ASP A 186 -9.81 16.56 -4.60
N MET A 187 -9.87 15.69 -3.58
CA MET A 187 -9.09 15.82 -2.35
C MET A 187 -8.56 14.47 -1.91
N LEU A 188 -7.43 14.49 -1.19
CA LEU A 188 -6.94 13.29 -0.51
C LEU A 188 -7.93 12.86 0.58
N PRO A 189 -8.22 11.56 0.71
CA PRO A 189 -8.91 11.03 1.88
C PRO A 189 -8.17 11.41 3.16
N ALA A 190 -8.89 11.69 4.25
CA ALA A 190 -8.28 12.13 5.51
C ALA A 190 -7.23 11.14 6.01
N ALA A 191 -7.44 9.84 5.78
CA ALA A 191 -6.50 8.77 6.10
C ALA A 191 -5.10 8.92 5.44
N LEU A 192 -4.98 9.65 4.34
CA LEU A 192 -3.73 9.89 3.61
C LEU A 192 -3.15 11.30 3.81
N THR A 193 -3.69 12.11 4.73
CA THR A 193 -3.25 13.51 4.93
C THR A 193 -2.31 13.68 6.15
N GLY A 194 -1.55 14.78 6.16
CA GLY A 194 -0.82 15.29 7.32
C GLY A 194 0.59 14.72 7.51
N ALA A 195 0.74 13.41 7.66
CA ALA A 195 2.05 12.80 7.99
C ALA A 195 3.02 12.69 6.80
N ILE A 196 2.48 12.76 5.58
CA ILE A 196 3.23 12.74 4.32
C ILE A 196 2.61 13.74 3.34
N SER A 197 3.37 14.14 2.34
CA SER A 197 2.84 14.79 1.14
C SER A 197 2.22 13.73 0.23
N GLY A 198 0.92 13.85 -0.05
CA GLY A 198 0.24 13.05 -1.05
C GLY A 198 -0.24 13.93 -2.22
N THR A 199 -0.63 13.29 -3.30
CA THR A 199 -1.20 13.94 -4.48
C THR A 199 -2.63 13.50 -4.69
N ALA A 200 -3.56 14.45 -4.80
CA ALA A 200 -4.91 14.19 -5.30
C ALA A 200 -4.92 14.32 -6.82
N LEU A 201 -5.51 13.35 -7.50
CA LEU A 201 -5.65 13.37 -8.95
C LEU A 201 -7.01 12.84 -9.37
N LYS A 202 -7.70 13.59 -10.24
CA LYS A 202 -9.03 13.21 -10.75
C LYS A 202 -8.96 12.03 -11.70
N SER A 203 -7.92 12.01 -12.50
CA SER A 203 -7.66 11.02 -13.52
C SER A 203 -6.17 10.87 -13.71
N ILE A 204 -5.72 9.62 -13.87
CA ILE A 204 -4.34 9.32 -14.26
C ILE A 204 -4.03 9.91 -15.64
N ALA A 205 -5.02 9.91 -16.55
CA ALA A 205 -4.85 10.44 -17.90
C ALA A 205 -4.73 11.97 -17.94
N GLU A 206 -5.25 12.66 -16.93
CA GLU A 206 -5.20 14.13 -16.83
C GLU A 206 -4.04 14.61 -15.94
N TYR A 207 -3.35 13.70 -15.26
CA TYR A 207 -2.21 14.06 -14.43
C TYR A 207 -0.99 14.37 -15.31
N HIS A 208 -0.62 15.64 -15.36
CA HIS A 208 0.56 16.11 -16.06
C HIS A 208 1.55 16.66 -15.03
N LEU A 209 2.81 16.23 -15.13
CA LEU A 209 3.91 16.90 -14.45
C LEU A 209 4.17 18.20 -15.21
N GLU A 210 3.51 19.28 -14.78
CA GLU A 210 3.89 20.61 -15.23
C GLU A 210 5.30 20.90 -14.69
N GLY A 211 6.29 20.71 -15.57
CA GLY A 211 7.63 21.24 -15.33
C GLY A 211 7.59 22.76 -15.36
N ARG A 212 8.66 23.43 -14.90
CA ARG A 212 8.83 24.85 -15.24
C ARG A 212 8.77 24.98 -16.76
N ASP A 213 7.91 25.86 -17.30
CA ASP A 213 7.71 26.02 -18.75
C ASP A 213 9.03 26.12 -19.53
N GLU A 214 9.99 26.85 -18.95
CA GLU A 214 11.35 27.04 -19.47
C GLU A 214 12.15 25.74 -19.68
N ARG A 215 11.75 24.64 -19.03
CA ARG A 215 12.51 23.39 -18.86
C ARG A 215 11.79 22.17 -19.42
N ILE A 216 10.53 22.30 -19.84
CA ILE A 216 9.71 21.18 -20.35
C ILE A 216 10.38 20.55 -21.59
N GLY A 217 10.93 21.36 -22.50
CA GLY A 217 11.63 20.86 -23.68
C GLY A 217 12.87 20.03 -23.36
N GLU A 218 13.66 20.44 -22.36
CA GLU A 218 14.84 19.69 -21.88
C GLU A 218 14.42 18.34 -21.26
N MET A 219 13.35 18.35 -20.47
CA MET A 219 12.83 17.14 -19.82
C MET A 219 12.24 16.15 -20.83
N GLN A 220 11.48 16.62 -21.81
CA GLN A 220 10.93 15.80 -22.88
C GLN A 220 12.03 15.18 -23.75
N ALA A 221 13.07 15.95 -24.10
CA ALA A 221 14.21 15.44 -24.85
C ALA A 221 14.97 14.34 -24.09
N LEU A 222 15.16 14.51 -22.78
CA LEU A 222 15.77 13.50 -21.91
C LEU A 222 14.93 12.22 -21.81
N LEU A 223 13.62 12.34 -21.59
CA LEU A 223 12.72 11.18 -21.53
C LEU A 223 12.67 10.45 -22.87
N ALA A 224 12.57 11.19 -23.99
CA ALA A 224 12.60 10.61 -25.33
C ALA A 224 13.90 9.86 -25.61
N ALA A 225 15.06 10.43 -25.23
CA ALA A 225 16.34 9.74 -25.35
C ALA A 225 16.37 8.45 -24.51
N PHE A 226 15.83 8.48 -23.28
CA PHE A 226 15.81 7.34 -22.37
C PHE A 226 14.92 6.19 -22.84
N TYR A 227 13.75 6.50 -23.42
CA TYR A 227 12.77 5.50 -23.85
C TYR A 227 12.96 5.03 -25.30
N ASN A 228 13.65 5.80 -26.14
CA ASN A 228 13.96 5.41 -27.52
C ASN A 228 15.30 4.66 -27.65
N GLU A 229 16.03 4.42 -26.55
CA GLU A 229 17.31 3.68 -26.55
C GLU A 229 17.14 2.14 -26.57
N LYS A 230 16.04 1.63 -27.12
CA LYS A 230 15.87 0.20 -27.44
C LYS A 230 15.74 0.03 -28.94
N ASP A 231 16.86 -0.33 -29.58
CA ASP A 231 16.99 -1.39 -30.60
C ASP A 231 18.35 -1.25 -31.33
N ASP A 232 19.46 -1.57 -30.65
CA ASP A 232 20.73 -1.99 -31.26
C ASP A 232 21.42 -3.07 -30.40
#